data_AF-A0A7J7MN67-F1
#
_entry.id   AF-A0A7J7MN67-F1
#
_cell.length_a   1.000
_cell.length_b   1.000
_cell.length_c   1.000
_cell.angle_alpha   90.00
_cell.angle_beta   90.00
_cell.angle_gamma   90.00
#
_symmetry.space_group_name_H-M   'P 1'
#
loop_
_entity.id
_entity.type
_entity.pdbx_description
1 polymer ?
#
loop_
_entity_poly.entity_id
_entity_poly.type
_entity_poly.pdbx_seq_one_letter_code
_entity_poly.pdbx_strand_id
1 'polypeptide(L)'
;MQNAVSGLNRGLVANEDDLKKADEAAKELEAAGGLVDLSLHLDKLQGRWKLIYSSAFSSRTLGGSRPGPPVGRLLPITLGQVFQRIDVFSKDFDNIVELQLGTPWPLQPLELIGTLAHKFELTG
;
A
#
# COMPACT_ATOMS: atom_id res chain seq x y z
N MET A 1 0.42 -9.37 16.06
CA MET A 1 0.54 -8.37 14.97
C MET A 1 -0.78 -7.69 14.64
N GLN A 2 -1.88 -8.40 14.37
CA GLN A 2 -3.19 -7.78 14.07
C GLN A 2 -3.64 -6.71 15.08
N ASN A 3 -3.37 -6.88 16.38
CA ASN A 3 -3.68 -5.87 17.40
C ASN A 3 -2.70 -4.69 17.48
N ALA A 4 -1.41 -4.89 17.20
CA ALA A 4 -0.39 -3.84 17.27
C ALA A 4 -0.58 -2.79 16.16
N VAL A 5 -1.07 -3.27 15.03
CA VAL A 5 -1.49 -2.45 13.90
C VAL A 5 -3.00 -2.56 13.72
N SER A 6 -3.81 -2.46 14.78
CA SER A 6 -5.24 -2.16 14.66
C SER A 6 -5.48 -0.70 15.06
N GLY A 7 -6.10 0.12 14.20
CA GLY A 7 -6.53 1.48 14.55
C GLY A 7 -5.58 2.66 14.25
N LEU A 8 -4.33 2.42 13.78
CA LEU A 8 -3.45 3.51 13.30
C LEU A 8 -3.94 4.05 11.95
N ASN A 9 -3.92 5.36 11.72
CA ASN A 9 -4.08 5.91 10.38
C ASN A 9 -2.75 5.75 9.65
N ARG A 10 -2.68 4.94 8.58
CA ARG A 10 -1.40 4.61 7.88
C ARG A 10 -1.33 5.11 6.45
N GLY A 11 -2.24 6.01 6.08
CA GLY A 11 -2.30 6.62 4.75
C GLY A 11 -1.64 8.00 4.71
N LEU A 12 -2.01 8.81 3.72
CA LEU A 12 -1.56 10.21 3.55
C LEU A 12 -1.91 11.14 4.73
N VAL A 13 -2.78 10.69 5.62
CA VAL A 13 -3.28 11.44 6.79
C VAL A 13 -2.77 10.84 8.11
N ALA A 14 -1.80 9.91 8.05
CA ALA A 14 -1.10 9.39 9.21
C ALA A 14 -0.38 10.53 9.97
N ASN A 15 -0.50 10.55 11.29
CA ASN A 15 0.33 11.42 12.13
C ASN A 15 1.70 10.76 12.37
N GLU A 16 2.66 11.52 12.91
CA GLU A 16 4.02 11.03 13.13
C GLU A 16 4.08 9.83 14.09
N ASP A 17 3.20 9.78 15.10
CA ASP A 17 3.12 8.68 16.05
C ASP A 17 2.64 7.38 15.40
N ASP A 18 1.67 7.46 14.48
CA ASP A 18 1.15 6.33 13.72
C ASP A 18 2.21 5.77 12.78
N LEU A 19 3.00 6.64 12.13
CA LEU A 19 4.12 6.25 11.28
C LEU A 19 5.20 5.52 12.10
N LYS A 20 5.57 6.07 13.26
CA LYS A 20 6.60 5.48 14.13
C LYS A 20 6.21 4.10 14.63
N LYS A 21 4.97 3.92 15.11
CA LYS A 21 4.48 2.62 15.60
C LYS A 21 4.43 1.57 14.49
N ALA A 22 4.03 1.97 13.29
CA ALA A 22 4.00 1.06 12.14
C ALA A 22 5.41 0.64 11.71
N ASP A 23 6.37 1.56 11.71
CA ASP A 23 7.78 1.30 11.41
C ASP A 23 8.43 0.37 12.45
N GLU A 24 8.18 0.61 13.74
CA GLU A 24 8.65 -0.27 14.83
C GLU A 24 8.09 -1.69 14.69
N ALA A 25 6.78 -1.83 14.46
CA ALA A 25 6.16 -3.15 14.27
C ALA A 25 6.67 -3.88 13.01
N ALA A 26 7.00 -3.14 11.94
CA ALA A 26 7.59 -3.71 10.74
C ALA A 26 9.01 -4.24 11.01
N LYS A 27 9.84 -3.46 11.71
CA LYS A 27 11.20 -3.87 12.11
C LYS A 27 11.19 -5.09 13.02
N GLU A 28 10.24 -5.19 13.95
CA GLU A 28 10.07 -6.38 14.78
C GLU A 28 9.73 -7.63 13.95
N LEU A 29 8.89 -7.50 12.93
CA LEU A 29 8.56 -8.60 12.01
C LEU A 29 9.80 -9.03 11.22
N GLU A 30 10.54 -8.08 10.66
CA GLU A 30 11.76 -8.35 9.89
C GLU A 30 12.81 -9.06 10.74
N ALA A 31 13.01 -8.62 11.98
CA ALA A 31 13.91 -9.25 12.92
C ALA A 31 13.50 -10.70 13.27
N ALA A 32 12.20 -10.99 13.32
CA ALA A 32 11.67 -12.33 13.59
C ALA A 32 11.65 -13.25 12.36
N GLY A 33 11.61 -12.69 11.15
CA GLY A 33 11.33 -13.42 9.90
C GLY A 33 12.49 -14.22 9.33
N GLY A 34 13.74 -13.91 9.70
CA GLY A 34 14.93 -14.58 9.17
C GLY A 34 15.13 -14.39 7.66
N LEU A 35 16.00 -15.20 7.05
CA LEU A 35 16.29 -15.12 5.61
C LEU A 35 15.12 -15.69 4.79
N VAL A 36 14.64 -14.92 3.81
CA VAL A 36 13.59 -15.35 2.88
C VAL A 36 14.21 -15.82 1.58
N ASP A 37 14.09 -17.12 1.27
CA ASP A 37 14.40 -17.67 -0.05
C ASP A 37 13.12 -17.87 -0.86
N LEU A 38 12.90 -16.99 -1.84
CA LEU A 38 11.73 -17.02 -2.71
C LEU A 38 11.74 -18.22 -3.67
N SER A 39 12.91 -18.81 -3.96
CA SER A 39 13.01 -19.99 -4.83
C SER A 39 12.33 -21.21 -4.21
N LEU A 40 12.36 -21.29 -2.88
CA LEU A 40 11.77 -22.39 -2.10
C LEU A 40 10.36 -22.10 -1.59
N HIS A 41 9.97 -20.82 -1.56
CA HIS A 41 8.77 -20.36 -0.84
C HIS A 41 7.88 -19.41 -1.63
N LEU A 42 8.00 -19.39 -2.96
CA LEU A 42 7.19 -18.50 -3.81
C LEU A 42 5.68 -18.75 -3.61
N ASP A 43 5.28 -20.00 -3.39
CA ASP A 43 3.90 -20.41 -3.13
C ASP A 43 3.27 -19.68 -1.94
N LYS A 44 4.06 -19.32 -0.93
CA LYS A 44 3.60 -18.59 0.25
C LYS A 44 3.17 -17.16 -0.06
N LEU A 45 3.54 -16.62 -1.22
CA LEU A 45 3.09 -15.30 -1.68
C LEU A 45 1.71 -15.32 -2.33
N GLN A 46 1.16 -16.51 -2.65
CA GLN A 46 -0.15 -16.62 -3.32
C GLN A 46 -1.24 -15.92 -2.51
N GLY A 47 -2.02 -15.07 -3.16
CA GLY A 47 -3.25 -14.52 -2.61
C GLY A 47 -3.34 -13.01 -2.68
N ARG A 48 -4.06 -12.43 -1.71
CA ARG A 48 -4.34 -11.00 -1.62
C ARG A 48 -3.68 -10.44 -0.36
N TRP A 49 -2.79 -9.50 -0.57
CA TRP A 49 -2.06 -8.78 0.47
C TRP A 49 -2.65 -7.39 0.61
N LYS A 50 -2.78 -6.91 1.85
CA LYS A 50 -3.17 -5.54 2.14
C LYS A 50 -1.93 -4.80 2.59
N LEU A 51 -1.64 -3.65 1.97
CA LEU A 51 -0.57 -2.79 2.43
C LEU A 51 -0.94 -2.22 3.81
N ILE A 52 -0.15 -2.56 4.82
CA ILE A 52 -0.35 -2.08 6.18
C ILE A 52 0.39 -0.77 6.43
N TYR A 53 1.56 -0.59 5.82
CA TYR A 53 2.40 0.59 5.97
C TYR A 53 3.33 0.74 4.77
N SER A 54 3.60 1.99 4.37
CA SER A 54 4.69 2.31 3.45
C SER A 54 5.22 3.70 3.76
N SER A 55 6.52 3.79 3.99
CA SER A 55 7.22 5.05 4.20
C SER A 55 7.15 5.98 2.97
N ALA A 56 6.88 5.46 1.77
CA ALA A 56 6.75 6.26 0.55
C ALA A 56 5.65 7.33 0.67
N PHE A 57 4.55 7.04 1.37
CA PHE A 57 3.45 7.98 1.54
C PHE A 57 3.68 9.06 2.61
N SER A 58 4.74 8.94 3.42
CA SER A 58 5.10 9.95 4.44
C SER A 58 5.45 11.31 3.83
N SER A 59 5.87 11.33 2.55
CA SER A 59 6.14 12.54 1.77
C SER A 59 4.90 13.37 1.44
N ARG A 60 3.70 12.90 1.81
CA ARG A 60 2.40 13.47 1.43
C ARG A 60 2.20 13.58 -0.08
N THR A 61 2.93 12.79 -0.87
CA THR A 61 2.71 12.66 -2.31
C THR A 61 2.33 11.24 -2.65
N LEU A 62 1.50 11.08 -3.69
CA LEU A 62 1.08 9.77 -4.19
C LEU A 62 2.21 9.02 -4.91
N GLY A 63 3.34 9.69 -5.19
CA GLY A 63 4.48 9.13 -5.92
C GLY A 63 5.70 8.79 -5.06
N GLY A 64 5.66 9.07 -3.76
CA GLY A 64 6.81 8.88 -2.87
C GLY A 64 8.02 9.71 -3.28
N SER A 65 9.11 9.05 -3.69
CA SER A 65 10.32 9.72 -4.19
C SER A 65 10.17 10.29 -5.61
N ARG A 66 9.09 9.96 -6.32
CA ARG A 66 8.75 10.53 -7.63
C ARG A 66 7.61 11.54 -7.49
N PRO A 67 7.55 12.58 -8.35
CA PRO A 67 6.40 13.48 -8.37
C PRO A 67 5.10 12.69 -8.58
N GLY A 68 4.17 12.80 -7.64
CA GLY A 68 2.81 12.27 -7.76
C GLY A 68 1.81 13.38 -8.09
N PRO A 69 0.58 13.03 -8.52
CA PRO A 69 -0.48 14.02 -8.70
C PRO A 69 -0.68 14.82 -7.40
N PRO A 70 -0.85 16.16 -7.49
CA PRO A 70 -0.94 17.01 -6.31
C PRO A 70 -2.20 16.66 -5.50
N VAL A 71 -2.00 16.31 -4.23
CA VAL A 71 -3.06 16.26 -3.24
C VAL A 71 -3.48 17.69 -2.87
N GLY A 72 -4.72 18.07 -3.18
CA GLY A 72 -5.34 19.27 -2.59
C GLY A 72 -5.57 20.50 -3.47
N ARG A 73 -5.59 20.42 -4.82
CA ARG A 73 -6.12 21.54 -5.65
C ARG A 73 -7.22 21.12 -6.62
N LEU A 74 -8.31 21.87 -6.55
CA LEU A 74 -9.59 21.81 -7.29
C LEU A 74 -10.41 20.50 -7.16
N LEU A 75 -9.77 19.32 -7.16
CA LEU A 75 -10.39 18.02 -6.84
C LEU A 75 -9.35 17.17 -6.09
N PRO A 76 -9.39 17.08 -4.74
CA PRO A 76 -8.39 16.32 -3.99
C PRO A 76 -8.53 14.82 -4.29
N ILE A 77 -7.47 14.19 -4.81
CA ILE A 77 -7.39 12.74 -4.92
C ILE A 77 -6.82 12.22 -3.60
N THR A 78 -7.60 11.42 -2.87
CA THR A 78 -7.17 10.75 -1.65
C THR A 78 -6.92 9.28 -1.95
N LEU A 79 -5.79 8.75 -1.48
CA LEU A 79 -5.50 7.32 -1.56
C LEU A 79 -6.21 6.60 -0.39
N GLY A 80 -7.01 5.61 -0.73
CA GLY A 80 -7.66 4.69 0.20
C GLY A 80 -6.77 3.48 0.49
N GLN A 81 -7.35 2.29 0.54
CA GLN A 81 -6.57 1.08 0.78
C GLN A 81 -5.78 0.66 -0.46
N VAL A 82 -4.59 0.13 -0.22
CA VAL A 82 -3.78 -0.52 -1.25
C VAL A 82 -3.77 -2.02 -0.97
N PHE A 83 -4.08 -2.78 -2.01
CA PHE A 83 -3.99 -4.21 -2.05
C PHE A 83 -3.01 -4.64 -3.12
N GLN A 84 -2.51 -5.84 -2.96
CA GLN A 84 -1.68 -6.50 -3.94
C GLN A 84 -2.19 -7.90 -4.14
N ARG A 85 -2.52 -8.26 -5.38
CA ARG A 85 -2.86 -9.64 -5.74
C ARG A 85 -1.65 -10.28 -6.37
N ILE A 86 -1.22 -11.40 -5.82
CA ILE A 86 -0.14 -12.20 -6.37
C ILE A 86 -0.73 -13.55 -6.77
N ASP A 87 -0.59 -13.88 -8.05
CA ASP A 87 -0.86 -15.21 -8.58
C ASP A 87 0.45 -15.81 -9.09
N VAL A 88 0.96 -16.77 -8.34
CA VAL A 88 2.23 -17.43 -8.58
C VAL A 88 2.17 -18.34 -9.80
N PHE A 89 1.01 -18.94 -10.07
CA PHE A 89 0.85 -19.87 -11.20
C PHE A 89 0.83 -19.13 -12.53
N SER A 90 0.06 -18.03 -12.60
CA SER A 90 -0.02 -17.20 -13.80
C SER A 90 1.09 -16.15 -13.88
N LYS A 91 1.91 -16.05 -12.82
CA LYS A 91 2.94 -15.02 -12.63
C LYS A 91 2.39 -13.60 -12.72
N ASP A 92 1.18 -13.40 -12.21
CA ASP A 92 0.53 -12.09 -12.17
C ASP A 92 0.78 -11.38 -10.84
N PHE A 93 0.95 -10.07 -10.94
CA PHE A 93 1.16 -9.17 -9.83
C PHE A 93 0.40 -7.86 -10.07
N ASP A 94 -0.68 -7.67 -9.34
CA ASP A 94 -1.52 -6.49 -9.47
C ASP A 94 -1.43 -5.63 -8.22
N ASN A 95 -1.08 -4.35 -8.38
CA ASN A 95 -1.31 -3.35 -7.35
C ASN A 95 -2.69 -2.73 -7.55
N ILE A 96 -3.56 -2.91 -6.57
CA ILE A 96 -4.95 -2.43 -6.60
C ILE A 96 -5.06 -1.32 -5.55
N VAL A 97 -5.51 -0.15 -5.96
CA VAL A 97 -5.58 1.04 -5.11
C VAL A 97 -7.00 1.57 -5.14
N GLU A 98 -7.60 1.72 -3.96
CA GLU A 98 -8.80 2.52 -3.80
C GLU A 98 -8.42 3.99 -3.84
N LEU A 99 -9.15 4.78 -4.60
CA LEU A 99 -8.97 6.22 -4.74
C LEU A 99 -10.29 6.90 -4.46
N GLN A 100 -10.24 8.02 -3.74
CA GLN A 100 -11.39 8.89 -3.55
C GLN A 100 -11.11 10.21 -4.24
N LEU A 101 -11.96 10.61 -5.18
CA LEU A 101 -11.89 11.89 -5.86
C LEU A 101 -12.86 12.86 -5.19
N GLY A 102 -12.33 13.89 -4.54
CA GLY A 102 -13.14 14.97 -3.98
C GLY A 102 -13.84 15.73 -5.10
N THR A 103 -15.09 16.09 -4.87
CA THR A 103 -15.96 16.80 -5.82
C THR A 103 -16.40 18.15 -5.25
N PRO A 104 -16.75 19.13 -6.09
CA PRO A 104 -17.28 20.40 -5.60
C PRO A 104 -18.65 20.19 -4.96
N TRP A 105 -18.96 20.98 -3.94
CA TRP A 105 -20.29 21.00 -3.32
C TRP A 105 -21.38 21.30 -4.35
N PRO A 106 -22.55 20.61 -4.34
CA PRO A 106 -23.02 19.62 -3.35
C PRO A 106 -22.75 18.16 -3.74
N LEU A 107 -21.87 17.91 -4.71
CA LEU A 107 -21.62 16.55 -5.20
C LEU A 107 -20.86 15.73 -4.15
N GLN A 108 -21.22 14.45 -4.03
CA GLN A 108 -20.51 13.50 -3.18
C GLN A 108 -19.18 13.06 -3.83
N PRO A 109 -18.12 12.85 -3.02
CA PRO A 109 -16.86 12.32 -3.53
C PRO A 109 -17.04 11.00 -4.27
N LEU A 110 -16.30 10.81 -5.36
CA LEU A 110 -16.36 9.62 -6.18
C LEU A 110 -15.33 8.59 -5.69
N GLU A 111 -15.77 7.35 -5.47
CA GLU A 111 -14.88 6.22 -5.17
C GLU A 111 -14.49 5.49 -6.45
N LEU A 112 -13.19 5.23 -6.61
CA LEU A 112 -12.59 4.61 -7.77
C LEU A 112 -11.64 3.49 -7.33
N ILE A 113 -11.51 2.45 -8.17
CA ILE A 113 -10.49 1.41 -8.00
C ILE A 113 -9.55 1.48 -9.20
N GLY A 114 -8.29 1.83 -8.93
CA GLY A 114 -7.21 1.72 -9.90
C GLY A 114 -6.52 0.37 -9.78
N THR A 115 -6.27 -0.32 -10.89
CA THR A 115 -5.47 -1.54 -10.92
C THR A 115 -4.29 -1.37 -11.85
N LEU A 116 -3.09 -1.66 -11.35
CA LEU A 116 -1.86 -1.68 -12.12
C LEU A 116 -1.34 -3.13 -12.15
N ALA A 117 -1.66 -3.82 -13.24
CA ALA A 117 -1.33 -5.22 -13.46
C ALA A 117 0.05 -5.39 -14.11
N HIS A 118 0.83 -6.33 -13.59
CA HIS A 118 2.16 -6.67 -14.08
C HIS A 118 2.34 -8.19 -14.14
N LYS A 119 3.28 -8.61 -15.00
CA LYS A 119 3.85 -9.97 -14.94
C LYS A 119 5.16 -9.92 -14.19
N PHE A 120 5.45 -10.97 -13.43
CA PHE A 120 6.74 -11.11 -12.75
C PHE A 120 7.47 -12.37 -13.20
N GLU A 121 8.79 -12.38 -12.97
CA GLU A 121 9.63 -13.55 -13.13
C GLU A 121 10.63 -13.61 -11.98
N LEU A 122 11.02 -14.83 -11.60
CA LEU A 122 12.15 -15.02 -10.69
C LEU A 122 13.42 -14.80 -11.51
N THR A 123 14.13 -13.72 -11.23
CA THR A 123 15.50 -13.54 -11.70
C THR A 123 16.43 -14.31 -10.78
N GLY A 124 17.12 -15.31 -11.34
CA GLY A 124 18.25 -16.01 -10.72
C GLY A 124 19.56 -15.43 -11.21
#